data_AF-A0A828YXP2-F1
#
_entry.id   AF-A0A828YXP2-F1
#
_cell.length_a   1.000
_cell.length_b   1.000
_cell.length_c   1.000
_cell.angle_alpha   90.00
_cell.angle_beta   90.00
_cell.angle_gamma   90.00
#
_symmetry.space_group_name_H-M   'P 1'
#
loop_
_entity.id
_entity.type
_entity.pdbx_description
1 polymer ?
#
loop_
_entity_poly.entity_id
_entity_poly.type
_entity_poly.pdbx_seq_one_letter_code
_entity_poly.pdbx_strand_id
1 'polypeptide(L)'
;MSISHFSKKKLLLYCLRAIVAFILLQTLLYKFTGASESVAIFSKLGVEPWGRIGTGILELVASILLFLPGWNWLGSFLGLGLMSGAIFSHVFVIGIEQENDGGLLFLLALGNTIICSLLLWLEKDTLMAALRKRFLK
;
A
#
# COMPACT_ATOMS: atom_id res chain seq x y z
N MET A 1 2.52 -34.26 -13.78
CA MET A 1 1.52 -33.21 -14.08
C MET A 1 1.67 -32.02 -13.12
N SER A 2 2.75 -31.23 -13.22
CA SER A 2 3.13 -30.24 -12.17
C SER A 2 3.63 -28.89 -12.71
N ILE A 3 3.56 -28.64 -14.01
CA ILE A 3 4.08 -27.38 -14.61
C ILE A 3 3.04 -26.24 -14.55
N SER A 4 1.73 -26.55 -14.49
CA SER A 4 0.68 -25.53 -14.56
C SER A 4 0.45 -24.74 -13.26
N HIS A 5 0.80 -25.30 -12.10
CA HIS A 5 0.45 -24.71 -10.79
C HIS A 5 1.38 -23.55 -10.38
N PHE A 6 2.65 -23.61 -10.79
CA PHE A 6 3.65 -22.57 -10.49
C PHE A 6 3.36 -21.27 -11.26
N SER A 7 2.86 -21.39 -12.49
CA SER A 7 2.49 -20.24 -13.33
C SER A 7 1.27 -19.50 -12.80
N LYS A 8 0.22 -20.23 -12.36
CA LYS A 8 -1.01 -19.63 -11.81
C LYS A 8 -0.78 -18.86 -10.50
N LYS A 9 -0.01 -19.42 -9.57
CA LYS A 9 0.34 -18.72 -8.30
C LYS A 9 1.11 -17.42 -8.58
N LYS A 10 2.08 -17.48 -9.50
CA LYS A 10 2.85 -16.30 -9.90
C LYS A 10 1.94 -15.24 -10.53
N LEU A 11 1.07 -15.63 -11.47
CA LEU A 11 0.10 -14.72 -12.08
C LEU A 11 -0.78 -14.05 -11.02
N LEU A 12 -1.34 -14.83 -10.08
CA LEU A 12 -2.14 -14.28 -8.99
C LEU A 12 -1.38 -13.24 -8.17
N LEU A 13 -0.14 -13.51 -7.78
CA LEU A 13 0.70 -12.56 -7.03
C LEU A 13 0.94 -11.26 -7.82
N TYR A 14 1.25 -11.37 -9.12
CA TYR A 14 1.43 -10.20 -9.98
C TYR A 14 0.14 -9.38 -10.12
N CYS A 15 -1.01 -10.03 -10.28
CA CYS A 15 -2.30 -9.34 -10.33
C CYS A 15 -2.60 -8.59 -9.03
N LEU A 16 -2.41 -9.25 -7.88
CA LEU A 16 -2.62 -8.62 -6.57
C LEU A 16 -1.70 -7.41 -6.36
N ARG A 17 -0.42 -7.51 -6.72
CA ARG A 17 0.52 -6.39 -6.66
C ARG A 17 0.14 -5.25 -7.60
N ALA A 18 -0.34 -5.56 -8.80
CA ALA A 18 -0.81 -4.57 -9.76
C ALA A 18 -2.01 -3.80 -9.23
N ILE A 19 -2.96 -4.47 -8.57
CA ILE A 19 -4.10 -3.81 -7.92
C ILE A 19 -3.61 -2.86 -6.83
N VAL A 20 -2.73 -3.33 -5.93
CA VAL A 20 -2.19 -2.50 -4.85
C VAL A 20 -1.46 -1.28 -5.40
N ALA A 21 -0.52 -1.49 -6.32
CA ALA A 21 0.27 -0.42 -6.90
C ALA A 21 -0.60 0.57 -7.70
N PHE A 22 -1.63 0.09 -8.41
CA PHE A 22 -2.55 0.98 -9.12
C PHE A 22 -3.26 1.93 -8.15
N ILE A 23 -3.79 1.42 -7.04
CA ILE A 23 -4.46 2.25 -6.01
C ILE A 23 -3.48 3.27 -5.42
N LEU A 24 -2.27 2.82 -5.03
CA LEU A 24 -1.25 3.72 -4.47
C LEU A 24 -0.81 4.78 -5.48
N LEU A 25 -0.57 4.42 -6.74
CA LEU A 25 -0.15 5.38 -7.78
C LEU A 25 -1.26 6.37 -8.11
N GLN A 26 -2.53 5.95 -8.08
CA GLN A 26 -3.66 6.85 -8.26
C GLN A 26 -3.68 7.93 -7.16
N THR A 27 -3.43 7.58 -5.89
CA THR A 27 -3.41 8.57 -4.80
C THR A 27 -2.24 9.56 -4.93
N LEU A 28 -1.12 9.15 -5.53
CA LEU A 28 0.03 10.03 -5.76
C LEU A 28 -0.30 11.23 -6.63
N LEU A 29 -1.18 11.06 -7.63
CA LEU A 29 -1.56 12.18 -8.52
C LEU A 29 -2.13 13.32 -7.69
N TYR A 30 -3.08 13.04 -6.80
CA TYR A 30 -3.67 14.03 -5.90
C TYR A 30 -2.63 14.60 -4.92
N LYS A 31 -1.79 13.74 -4.34
CA LYS A 31 -0.79 14.16 -3.37
C LYS A 31 0.30 15.03 -3.98
N PHE A 32 0.87 14.70 -5.12
CA PHE A 32 1.99 15.46 -5.68
C PHE A 32 1.54 16.68 -6.48
N THR A 33 0.35 16.66 -7.09
CA THR A 33 -0.22 17.86 -7.73
C THR A 33 -0.72 18.89 -6.72
N GLY A 34 -0.88 18.51 -5.44
CA GLY A 34 -1.43 19.39 -4.42
C GLY A 34 -2.91 19.67 -4.65
N ALA A 35 -3.66 18.66 -5.13
CA ALA A 35 -5.10 18.77 -5.31
C ALA A 35 -5.77 19.23 -4.00
N SER A 36 -6.77 20.11 -4.11
CA SER A 36 -7.42 20.77 -2.97
C SER A 36 -7.95 19.77 -1.94
N GLU A 37 -8.55 18.67 -2.41
CA GLU A 37 -9.04 17.58 -1.56
C GLU A 37 -7.90 16.92 -0.75
N SER A 38 -6.75 16.67 -1.39
CA SER A 38 -5.59 16.11 -0.71
C SER A 38 -5.01 17.08 0.32
N VAL A 39 -4.87 18.35 -0.04
CA VAL A 39 -4.40 19.40 0.88
C VAL A 39 -5.35 19.52 2.08
N ALA A 40 -6.67 19.46 1.87
CA ALA A 40 -7.66 19.53 2.94
C ALA A 40 -7.52 18.36 3.92
N ILE A 41 -7.36 17.13 3.43
CA ILE A 41 -7.15 15.93 4.27
C ILE A 41 -5.91 16.11 5.17
N PHE A 42 -4.77 16.45 4.59
CA PHE A 42 -3.52 16.56 5.35
C PHE A 42 -3.47 17.80 6.24
N SER A 43 -4.20 18.87 5.88
CA SER A 43 -4.38 20.05 6.74
C SER A 43 -5.24 19.72 7.96
N LYS A 44 -6.33 18.95 7.77
CA LYS A 44 -7.18 18.45 8.86
C LYS A 44 -6.40 17.54 9.81
N LEU A 45 -5.44 16.77 9.30
CA LEU A 45 -4.52 15.97 10.09
C LEU A 45 -3.41 16.78 10.78
N GLY A 46 -3.26 18.07 10.46
CA GLY A 46 -2.23 18.94 11.04
C GLY A 46 -0.80 18.64 10.58
N VAL A 47 -0.63 17.92 9.47
CA VAL A 47 0.69 17.47 8.97
C VAL A 47 1.00 17.97 7.55
N GLU A 48 0.17 18.82 6.96
CA GLU A 48 0.43 19.46 5.67
C GLU A 48 1.66 20.39 5.75
N PRO A 49 2.57 20.43 4.73
CA PRO A 49 2.63 19.58 3.53
C PRO A 49 3.43 18.29 3.72
N TRP A 50 4.16 18.17 4.83
CA TRP A 50 5.16 17.12 5.04
C TRP A 50 4.55 15.71 5.07
N GLY A 51 3.38 15.55 5.70
CA GLY A 51 2.62 14.31 5.72
C GLY A 51 2.14 13.92 4.32
N ARG A 52 1.66 14.87 3.53
CA ARG A 52 1.20 14.64 2.16
C ARG A 52 2.34 14.18 1.25
N ILE A 53 3.41 14.96 1.19
CA ILE A 53 4.56 14.67 0.34
C ILE A 53 5.31 13.42 0.84
N GLY A 54 5.54 13.32 2.15
CA GLY A 54 6.23 12.18 2.76
C GLY A 54 5.50 10.86 2.53
N THR A 55 4.20 10.80 2.78
CA THR A 55 3.42 9.58 2.51
C THR A 55 3.33 9.30 1.01
N GLY A 56 3.24 10.32 0.15
CA GLY A 56 3.33 10.13 -1.30
C GLY A 56 4.65 9.49 -1.75
N ILE A 57 5.78 9.93 -1.20
CA ILE A 57 7.08 9.31 -1.51
C ILE A 57 7.10 7.84 -1.05
N LEU A 58 6.61 7.55 0.16
CA LEU A 58 6.54 6.19 0.68
C LEU A 58 5.61 5.29 -0.14
N GLU A 59 4.47 5.80 -0.62
CA GLU A 59 3.54 5.09 -1.51
C GLU A 59 4.17 4.78 -2.88
N LEU A 60 4.95 5.70 -3.43
CA LEU A 60 5.72 5.48 -4.66
C LEU A 60 6.78 4.39 -4.45
N VAL A 61 7.53 4.46 -3.36
CA VAL A 61 8.54 3.45 -3.00
C VAL A 61 7.87 2.09 -2.81
N ALA A 62 6.76 2.02 -2.08
CA ALA A 62 6.00 0.78 -1.90
C ALA A 62 5.56 0.19 -3.24
N SER A 63 5.03 1.02 -4.14
CA SER A 63 4.60 0.63 -5.48
C SER A 63 5.73 0.03 -6.32
N ILE A 64 6.94 0.59 -6.24
CA ILE A 64 8.12 0.07 -6.94
C ILE A 64 8.57 -1.25 -6.31
N LEU A 65 8.67 -1.30 -4.98
CA LEU A 65 9.17 -2.47 -4.26
C LEU A 65 8.29 -3.70 -4.45
N LEU A 66 6.98 -3.55 -4.65
CA LEU A 66 6.04 -4.64 -4.94
C LEU A 66 6.44 -5.48 -6.17
N PHE A 67 7.20 -4.92 -7.10
CA PHE A 67 7.65 -5.61 -8.31
C PHE A 67 9.14 -5.93 -8.32
N LEU A 68 9.90 -5.48 -7.32
CA LEU A 68 11.33 -5.69 -7.26
C LEU A 68 11.65 -7.09 -6.68
N PRO A 69 12.29 -7.99 -7.45
CA PRO A 69 12.55 -9.36 -7.01
C PRO A 69 13.33 -9.40 -5.68
N GLY A 70 12.81 -10.15 -4.70
CA GLY A 70 13.40 -10.25 -3.36
C GLY A 70 12.97 -9.15 -2.38
N TRP A 71 12.35 -8.08 -2.87
CA TRP A 71 11.88 -6.94 -2.07
C TRP A 71 10.35 -6.78 -2.07
N ASN A 72 9.62 -7.60 -2.83
CA ASN A 72 8.15 -7.55 -2.89
C ASN A 72 7.48 -7.55 -1.51
N TRP A 73 8.01 -8.32 -0.55
CA TRP A 73 7.49 -8.38 0.82
C TRP A 73 7.60 -7.02 1.52
N LEU A 74 8.66 -6.26 1.28
CA LEU A 74 8.85 -4.93 1.87
C LEU A 74 7.87 -3.93 1.25
N GLY A 75 7.61 -4.05 -0.07
CA GLY A 75 6.55 -3.28 -0.73
C GLY A 75 5.17 -3.52 -0.09
N SER A 76 4.79 -4.78 0.09
CA SER A 76 3.52 -5.15 0.75
C SER A 76 3.48 -4.70 2.22
N PHE A 77 4.60 -4.78 2.95
CA PHE A 77 4.68 -4.33 4.33
C PHE A 77 4.53 -2.81 4.46
N LEU A 78 5.22 -2.03 3.61
CA LEU A 78 5.06 -0.58 3.56
C LEU A 78 3.64 -0.18 3.17
N GLY A 79 3.07 -0.84 2.16
CA GLY A 79 1.67 -0.65 1.77
C GLY A 79 0.72 -0.87 2.95
N LEU A 80 0.89 -1.97 3.69
CA LEU A 80 0.08 -2.25 4.87
C LEU A 80 0.18 -1.16 5.94
N GLY A 81 1.40 -0.67 6.23
CA GLY A 81 1.62 0.40 7.20
C GLY A 81 0.97 1.73 6.77
N LEU A 82 1.12 2.09 5.49
CA LEU A 82 0.52 3.30 4.92
C LEU A 82 -1.01 3.25 4.97
N MET A 83 -1.61 2.13 4.56
CA MET A 83 -3.07 1.96 4.61
C MET A 83 -3.60 1.91 6.04
N SER A 84 -2.84 1.34 6.98
CA SER A 84 -3.19 1.39 8.41
C SER A 84 -3.22 2.83 8.93
N GLY A 85 -2.23 3.65 8.55
CA GLY A 85 -2.22 5.08 8.85
C GLY A 85 -3.41 5.83 8.26
N ALA A 86 -3.78 5.53 7.01
CA ALA A 86 -4.96 6.09 6.36
C ALA A 86 -6.27 5.69 7.09
N ILE A 87 -6.43 4.39 7.39
CA ILE A 87 -7.60 3.86 8.12
C ILE A 87 -7.74 4.53 9.49
N PHE A 88 -6.65 4.62 10.27
CA PHE A 88 -6.70 5.28 11.57
C PHE A 88 -7.01 6.77 11.44
N SER A 89 -6.47 7.45 10.44
CA SER A 89 -6.80 8.84 10.14
C SER A 89 -8.30 9.01 9.86
N HIS A 90 -8.90 8.11 9.09
CA HIS A 90 -10.36 8.07 8.84
C HIS A 90 -11.18 7.80 10.10
N VAL A 91 -10.79 6.81 10.91
CA VAL A 91 -11.54 6.44 12.11
C VAL A 91 -11.49 7.52 13.19
N PHE A 92 -10.35 8.18 13.36
CA PHE A 92 -10.13 9.08 14.51
C PHE A 92 -10.23 10.57 14.18
N VAL A 93 -9.97 11.00 12.94
CA VAL A 93 -9.83 12.44 12.62
C VAL A 93 -10.71 12.86 11.45
N ILE A 94 -10.69 12.12 10.34
CA ILE A 94 -11.30 12.55 9.08
C ILE A 94 -12.80 12.22 9.08
N GLY A 95 -13.19 11.05 9.57
CA GLY A 95 -14.49 10.43 9.31
C GLY A 95 -14.40 9.42 8.17
N ILE A 96 -15.43 8.57 8.03
CA ILE A 96 -15.48 7.57 6.94
C ILE A 96 -15.59 8.24 5.58
N GLU A 97 -16.44 9.27 5.48
CA GLU A 97 -16.66 10.06 4.27
C GLU A 97 -15.88 11.38 4.36
N GLN A 98 -15.23 11.75 3.25
CA GLN A 98 -14.49 13.00 3.09
C GLN A 98 -14.90 13.68 1.78
N GLU A 99 -15.23 14.97 1.82
CA GLU A 99 -15.64 15.74 0.63
C GLU A 99 -16.74 15.09 -0.25
N ASN A 100 -17.69 14.36 0.37
CA ASN A 100 -18.75 13.62 -0.33
C ASN A 100 -18.24 12.48 -1.23
N ASP A 101 -17.09 11.88 -0.92
CA ASP A 101 -16.55 10.70 -1.62
C ASP A 101 -17.33 9.40 -1.36
N GLY A 102 -18.37 9.43 -0.52
CA GLY A 102 -19.16 8.27 -0.13
C GLY A 102 -18.36 7.19 0.62
N GLY A 103 -17.20 7.56 1.20
CA GLY A 103 -16.29 6.64 1.86
C GLY A 103 -15.37 5.85 0.94
N LEU A 104 -15.23 6.27 -0.33
CA LEU A 104 -14.38 5.63 -1.32
C LEU A 104 -12.93 5.49 -0.84
N LEU A 105 -12.31 6.56 -0.31
CA LEU A 105 -10.92 6.52 0.14
C LEU A 105 -10.72 5.53 1.29
N PHE A 106 -11.67 5.48 2.21
CA PHE A 106 -11.65 4.53 3.33
C PHE A 106 -11.79 3.08 2.85
N LEU A 107 -12.72 2.80 1.92
CA LEU A 107 -12.93 1.47 1.36
C LEU A 107 -11.72 1.00 0.53
N LEU A 108 -11.10 1.90 -0.24
CA LEU A 108 -9.85 1.61 -0.95
C LEU A 108 -8.73 1.25 0.03
N ALA A 109 -8.59 2.00 1.13
CA ALA A 109 -7.60 1.69 2.17
C ALA A 109 -7.83 0.31 2.82
N LEU A 110 -9.08 -0.05 3.11
CA LEU A 110 -9.45 -1.37 3.63
C LEU A 110 -9.15 -2.49 2.63
N GLY A 111 -9.59 -2.35 1.38
CA GLY A 111 -9.34 -3.34 0.34
C GLY A 111 -7.84 -3.55 0.13
N ASN A 112 -7.08 -2.46 0.07
CA ASN A 112 -5.64 -2.50 -0.12
C ASN A 112 -4.91 -3.12 1.08
N THR A 113 -5.39 -2.87 2.31
CA THR A 113 -4.90 -3.52 3.55
C THR A 113 -5.09 -5.03 3.49
N ILE A 114 -6.25 -5.50 3.04
CA ILE A 114 -6.54 -6.94 2.90
C ILE A 114 -5.59 -7.57 1.87
N ILE A 115 -5.42 -6.92 0.71
CA ILE A 115 -4.53 -7.45 -0.34
C ILE A 115 -3.06 -7.46 0.12
N CYS A 116 -2.59 -6.39 0.78
CA CYS A 116 -1.22 -6.35 1.32
C CYS A 116 -1.00 -7.45 2.38
N SER A 117 -1.97 -7.67 3.26
CA SER A 117 -1.93 -8.74 4.26
C SER A 117 -1.88 -10.12 3.60
N LEU A 118 -2.70 -10.33 2.57
CA LEU A 118 -2.72 -11.56 1.79
C LEU A 118 -1.38 -11.78 1.06
N LEU A 119 -0.81 -10.76 0.44
CA LEU A 119 0.51 -10.83 -0.21
C LEU A 119 1.60 -11.23 0.78
N LEU A 120 1.64 -10.59 1.96
CA LEU A 120 2.59 -10.95 3.01
C LEU A 120 2.43 -12.40 3.47
N TRP A 121 1.19 -12.88 3.61
CA TRP A 121 0.92 -14.27 3.97
C TRP A 121 1.37 -15.26 2.89
N LEU A 122 1.09 -14.97 1.61
CA LEU A 122 1.43 -15.82 0.47
C LEU A 122 2.93 -15.85 0.16
N GLU A 123 3.67 -14.81 0.57
CA GLU A 123 5.11 -14.66 0.36
C GLU A 123 5.95 -14.81 1.64
N LYS A 124 5.35 -15.30 2.73
CA LYS A 124 6.01 -15.47 4.04
C LYS A 124 7.31 -16.28 3.97
N ASP A 125 7.40 -17.26 3.07
CA ASP A 125 8.61 -18.07 2.92
C ASP A 125 9.78 -17.24 2.37
N THR A 126 9.50 -16.31 1.45
CA THR A 126 10.47 -15.35 0.91
C THR A 126 10.93 -14.38 2.00
N LEU A 127 10.00 -13.89 2.83
CA LEU A 127 10.29 -13.04 3.99
C LEU A 127 11.21 -13.77 4.96
N MET A 128 10.87 -14.99 5.36
CA MET A 128 11.66 -15.77 6.32
C MET A 128 13.04 -16.13 5.76
N ALA A 129 13.14 -16.43 4.46
CA ALA A 129 14.42 -16.65 3.82
C ALA A 129 15.30 -15.38 3.80
N ALA A 130 14.72 -14.21 3.53
CA ALA A 130 15.42 -12.94 3.56
C ALA A 130 15.90 -12.59 4.99
N LEU A 131 15.06 -12.78 6.00
CA LEU A 131 15.42 -12.58 7.41
C LEU A 131 16.53 -13.54 7.85
N ARG A 132 16.40 -14.83 7.53
CA ARG A 132 17.38 -15.86 7.90
C ARG A 132 18.77 -15.58 7.34
N LYS A 133 18.88 -15.09 6.10
CA LYS A 133 20.17 -14.68 5.49
C LYS A 133 20.85 -13.51 6.23
N ARG A 134 20.06 -12.66 6.91
CA ARG A 134 20.57 -11.49 7.65
C ARG A 134 21.00 -11.84 9.08
N PHE A 135 20.39 -12.84 9.71
CA PHE A 135 20.70 -13.29 11.07
C PHE A 135 21.74 -14.42 11.15
N LEU A 136 21.99 -15.17 10.07
CA LEU A 136 23.04 -16.19 10.00
C LEU A 136 24.34 -15.68 9.37
N LYS A 137 24.53 -14.35 9.37
CA LYS A 137 25.76 -13.67 8.98
C LYS A 137 26.31 -12.96 10.19
#